data_AF-A0A2R6T818-F1
#
_entry.id   AF-A0A2R6T818-F1
#
_cell.length_a   1.000
_cell.length_b   1.000
_cell.length_c   1.000
_cell.angle_alpha   90.00
_cell.angle_beta   90.00
_cell.angle_gamma   90.00
#
_symmetry.space_group_name_H-M   'P 1'
#
loop_
_entity.id
_entity.type
_entity.pdbx_description
1 polymer ?
#
loop_
_entity_poly.entity_id
_entity_poly.type
_entity_poly.pdbx_seq_one_letter_code
_entity_poly.pdbx_strand_id
1 'polypeptide(L)'
;MESIPYLEWMKDKLSQIEYDLARTGLRCSNNQSSFFPKSVKNENTSKDELKQILSQEYDLRPENFLITSGATFANYLITLFLKDKVKKFLVEKPAYQPLYYTPDHLESK
;
A
#
# COMPACT_ATOMS: atom_id res chain seq x y z
N MET A 1 10.09 -10.69 13.08
CA MET A 1 9.94 -10.08 11.75
C MET A 1 11.23 -9.33 11.55
N GLU A 2 12.06 -9.77 10.61
CA GLU A 2 13.26 -9.00 10.27
C GLU A 2 12.87 -7.59 9.85
N SER A 3 13.67 -6.61 10.24
CA SER A 3 13.39 -5.22 9.95
C SER A 3 13.54 -4.95 8.46
N ILE A 4 12.59 -4.24 7.85
CA ILE A 4 12.69 -3.81 6.46
C ILE A 4 13.88 -2.84 6.33
N PRO A 5 14.98 -3.19 5.64
CA PRO A 5 16.24 -2.42 5.70
C PRO A 5 16.09 -0.94 5.35
N TYR A 6 15.26 -0.63 4.35
CA TYR A 6 14.98 0.75 3.98
C TYR A 6 14.26 1.54 5.08
N LEU A 7 13.34 0.90 5.84
CA LEU A 7 12.65 1.56 6.94
C LEU A 7 13.60 1.83 8.11
N GLU A 8 14.50 0.90 8.44
CA GLU A 8 15.52 1.14 9.48
C GLU A 8 16.49 2.24 9.06
N TRP A 9 16.98 2.20 7.82
CA TRP A 9 17.83 3.25 7.29
C TRP A 9 17.18 4.64 7.38
N MET A 10 15.87 4.74 7.15
CA MET A 10 15.14 6.00 7.28
C MET A 10 15.00 6.49 8.72
N LYS A 11 14.77 5.62 9.71
CA LYS A 11 14.44 6.02 11.10
C LYS A 11 15.46 7.00 11.69
N ASP A 12 16.74 6.72 11.49
CA ASP A 12 17.82 7.51 12.12
C ASP A 12 18.28 8.70 11.27
N LYS A 13 17.92 8.72 9.99
CA LYS A 13 18.43 9.71 9.02
C LYS A 13 17.48 10.88 8.81
N LEU A 14 16.17 10.69 8.99
CA LEU A 14 15.17 11.73 8.73
C LEU A 14 15.33 12.97 9.63
N SER A 15 15.82 12.83 10.86
CA SER A 15 16.03 13.96 11.78
C SER A 15 17.31 14.77 11.49
N GLN A 16 18.16 14.29 10.59
CA GLN A 16 19.51 14.84 10.34
C GLN A 16 19.64 15.49 8.96
N ILE A 17 18.56 15.51 8.16
CA ILE A 17 18.60 15.97 6.77
C ILE A 17 17.85 17.29 6.58
N GLU A 18 18.46 18.21 5.83
CA GLU A 18 17.87 19.48 5.44
C GLU A 18 16.91 19.34 4.24
N TYR A 19 17.24 18.43 3.32
CA TYR A 19 16.44 18.14 2.13
C TYR A 19 16.20 16.63 2.00
N ASP A 20 14.93 16.25 1.88
CA ASP A 20 14.51 14.86 1.72
C ASP A 20 14.18 14.55 0.26
N LEU A 21 15.11 13.83 -0.38
CA LEU A 21 14.96 13.28 -1.73
C LEU A 21 14.68 11.78 -1.73
N ALA A 22 14.65 11.15 -0.55
CA ALA A 22 14.54 9.70 -0.42
C ALA A 22 13.07 9.24 -0.42
N ARG A 23 12.17 10.08 0.09
CA ARG A 23 10.73 9.82 0.02
C ARG A 23 10.15 10.45 -1.25
N THR A 24 9.26 9.72 -1.91
CA THR A 24 8.32 10.32 -2.87
C THR A 24 7.50 11.33 -2.09
N GLY A 25 7.88 12.61 -2.17
CA GLY A 25 7.21 13.73 -1.51
C GLY A 25 5.84 14.00 -2.11
N LEU A 26 5.01 12.97 -2.28
CA LEU A 26 3.57 13.03 -2.51
C LEU A 26 2.95 13.69 -1.28
N ARG A 27 3.16 14.99 -1.16
CA ARG A 27 2.34 15.85 -0.33
C ARG A 27 0.98 15.79 -0.99
N CYS A 28 -0.06 15.45 -0.23
CA CYS A 28 -1.43 15.76 -0.64
C CYS A 28 -1.48 17.27 -0.84
N SER A 29 -1.22 17.74 -2.06
CA SER A 29 -1.32 19.14 -2.38
C SER A 29 -2.81 19.47 -2.22
N ASN A 30 -3.10 20.54 -1.49
CA ASN A 30 -4.47 21.04 -1.43
C ASN A 30 -4.97 21.50 -2.81
N ASN A 31 -4.08 21.59 -3.81
CA ASN A 31 -4.36 21.94 -5.19
C ASN A 31 -4.72 20.71 -6.03
N GLN A 32 -6.03 20.58 -6.25
CA GLN A 32 -6.64 19.70 -7.24
C GLN A 32 -6.04 19.98 -8.63
N SER A 33 -5.12 19.13 -9.09
CA SER A 33 -4.82 19.04 -10.51
C SER A 33 -5.72 17.98 -11.13
N SER A 34 -6.18 18.22 -12.36
CA SER A 34 -7.18 17.44 -13.10
C SER A 34 -6.79 16.01 -13.47
N PHE A 35 -5.59 15.56 -13.05
CA PHE A 35 -5.05 14.24 -13.37
C PHE A 35 -5.12 13.24 -12.20
N PHE A 36 -5.38 13.72 -10.98
CA PHE A 36 -5.58 12.84 -9.84
C PHE A 36 -7.07 12.69 -9.56
N PRO A 37 -7.55 11.47 -9.24
CA PRO A 37 -8.92 11.31 -8.76
C PRO A 37 -9.13 12.28 -7.59
N LYS A 38 -10.29 12.95 -7.57
CA LYS A 38 -10.61 13.98 -6.57
C LYS A 38 -10.25 13.44 -5.19
N SER A 39 -9.30 14.12 -4.52
CA SER A 39 -8.92 13.78 -3.16
C SER A 39 -10.19 13.68 -2.33
N VAL A 40 -10.44 12.50 -1.78
CA VAL A 40 -11.48 12.27 -0.78
C VAL A 40 -11.01 12.98 0.50
N LYS A 41 -11.22 14.29 0.57
CA LYS A 41 -10.77 15.15 1.68
C LYS A 41 -11.53 14.93 3.00
N ASN A 42 -12.42 13.95 3.06
CA ASN A 42 -13.17 13.67 4.26
C ASN A 42 -12.55 12.49 5.01
N GLU A 43 -11.97 12.79 6.17
CA GLU A 43 -11.69 11.84 7.24
C GLU A 43 -12.97 11.07 7.68
N ASN A 44 -14.14 11.50 7.19
CA ASN A 44 -15.46 10.91 7.42
C ASN A 44 -16.04 10.13 6.22
N THR A 45 -15.32 9.91 5.13
CA THR A 45 -15.87 9.10 4.03
C THR A 45 -16.02 7.67 4.50
N SER A 46 -17.27 7.22 4.56
CA SER A 46 -17.58 5.85 4.95
C SER A 46 -16.96 4.87 3.96
N LYS A 47 -16.71 3.63 4.42
CA LYS A 47 -16.18 2.57 3.54
C LYS A 47 -17.09 2.34 2.33
N ASP A 48 -18.40 2.51 2.49
CA ASP A 48 -19.37 2.29 1.42
C ASP A 48 -19.35 3.41 0.39
N GLU A 49 -19.25 4.67 0.82
CA GLU A 49 -19.07 5.80 -0.10
C GLU A 49 -17.76 5.67 -0.89
N LEU A 50 -16.67 5.27 -0.23
CA LEU A 50 -15.39 5.04 -0.92
C LEU A 50 -15.51 3.94 -1.99
N LYS A 51 -16.23 2.85 -1.68
CA LYS A 51 -16.48 1.78 -2.66
C LYS A 51 -17.28 2.27 -3.85
N GLN A 52 -18.28 3.13 -3.65
CA GLN A 52 -19.07 3.70 -4.74
C GLN A 52 -18.22 4.56 -5.67
N ILE A 53 -17.35 5.40 -5.10
CA ILE A 53 -16.41 6.23 -5.89
C ILE A 53 -15.48 5.34 -6.72
N LEU A 54 -14.88 4.32 -6.10
CA LEU A 54 -13.99 3.39 -6.81
C LEU A 54 -14.72 2.57 -7.88
N SER A 55 -15.99 2.22 -7.65
CA SER A 55 -16.82 1.48 -8.61
C SER A 55 -16.99 2.25 -9.91
N GLN A 56 -17.19 3.57 -9.83
CA GLN A 56 -17.30 4.45 -10.99
C GLN A 56 -15.96 4.62 -11.72
N GLU A 57 -14.86 4.77 -10.97
CA GLU A 57 -13.52 4.98 -11.53
C GLU A 57 -13.01 3.75 -12.28
N TYR A 58 -13.25 2.55 -11.73
CA TYR A 58 -12.67 1.31 -12.26
C TYR A 58 -13.67 0.44 -13.03
N ASP A 59 -14.93 0.88 -13.21
CA ASP A 59 -16.03 0.11 -13.82
C ASP A 59 -16.19 -1.29 -13.19
N LEU A 60 -16.22 -1.32 -11.85
CA LEU A 60 -16.37 -2.54 -11.06
C LEU A 60 -17.50 -2.38 -10.05
N ARG A 61 -18.03 -3.50 -9.53
CA ARG A 61 -19.09 -3.46 -8.52
C ARG A 61 -18.53 -3.22 -7.11
N PRO A 62 -19.27 -2.61 -6.18
CA PRO A 62 -18.82 -2.35 -4.81
C PRO A 62 -18.29 -3.59 -4.06
N GLU A 63 -18.86 -4.77 -4.32
CA GLU A 63 -18.46 -6.05 -3.75
C GLU A 63 -17.07 -6.53 -4.21
N ASN A 64 -16.54 -6.01 -5.31
CA ASN A 64 -15.19 -6.30 -5.78
C ASN A 64 -14.11 -5.57 -4.98
N PHE A 65 -14.48 -4.62 -4.12
CA PHE A 65 -13.53 -3.80 -3.35
C PHE A 65 -13.45 -4.23 -1.88
N LEU A 66 -12.20 -4.38 -1.41
CA LEU A 66 -11.87 -4.58 -0.01
C LEU A 66 -11.02 -3.42 0.50
N ILE A 67 -11.58 -2.61 1.41
CA ILE A 67 -10.90 -1.45 1.97
C ILE A 67 -10.01 -1.90 3.14
N THR A 68 -8.73 -1.53 3.09
CA THR A 68 -7.71 -1.90 4.09
C THR A 68 -6.99 -0.66 4.62
N SER A 69 -6.25 -0.82 5.73
CA SER A 69 -5.40 0.24 6.31
C SER A 69 -4.13 0.45 5.48
N GLY A 70 -4.30 0.96 4.25
CA GLY A 70 -3.23 1.22 3.31
C GLY A 70 -2.77 -0.01 2.52
N ALA A 71 -1.99 0.25 1.46
CA ALA A 71 -1.54 -0.77 0.52
C ALA A 71 -0.69 -1.88 1.18
N THR A 72 0.06 -1.56 2.24
CA THR A 72 0.84 -2.54 3.00
C THR A 72 -0.04 -3.64 3.60
N PHE A 73 -1.19 -3.29 4.18
CA PHE A 73 -2.13 -4.27 4.72
C PHE A 73 -2.86 -5.05 3.62
N ALA A 74 -3.17 -4.42 2.48
CA ALA A 74 -3.70 -5.13 1.32
C ALA A 74 -2.73 -6.24 0.84
N ASN A 75 -1.45 -5.91 0.69
CA ASN A 75 -0.41 -6.86 0.28
C ASN A 75 -0.22 -8.00 1.30
N TYR A 76 -0.26 -7.68 2.59
CA TYR A 76 -0.21 -8.69 3.64
C TYR A 76 -1.42 -9.65 3.58
N LEU A 77 -2.62 -9.10 3.45
CA LEU A 77 -3.86 -9.89 3.43
C LEU A 77 -3.95 -10.82 2.21
N ILE A 78 -3.57 -10.34 1.01
CA ILE A 78 -3.58 -11.20 -0.18
C ILE A 78 -2.55 -12.33 -0.06
N THR A 79 -1.39 -12.05 0.54
CA THR A 79 -0.37 -13.08 0.79
C THR A 79 -0.91 -14.15 1.75
N LEU A 80 -1.53 -13.76 2.85
CA LEU A 80 -2.16 -14.71 3.79
C LEU A 80 -3.24 -15.55 3.13
N PHE A 81 -4.07 -14.96 2.26
CA PHE A 81 -5.13 -15.68 1.56
C PHE A 81 -4.58 -16.71 0.56
N LEU A 82 -3.47 -16.39 -0.10
CA LEU A 82 -2.89 -17.24 -1.14
C LEU A 82 -1.94 -18.31 -0.60
N LYS A 83 -1.36 -18.15 0.59
CA LYS A 83 -0.34 -19.05 1.15
C LYS A 83 -0.74 -20.54 1.11
N ASP A 84 -2.00 -20.84 1.42
CA ASP A 84 -2.52 -22.21 1.49
C ASP A 84 -3.10 -22.69 0.14
N LYS A 85 -3.20 -21.79 -0.85
CA LYS A 85 -3.84 -22.02 -2.15
C LYS A 85 -2.85 -22.15 -3.30
N VAL A 86 -1.65 -21.61 -3.13
CA VAL A 86 -0.64 -21.50 -4.17
C VAL A 86 0.69 -22.00 -3.63
N LYS A 87 1.36 -22.87 -4.39
CA LYS A 87 2.63 -23.49 -3.98
C LYS A 87 3.87 -22.67 -4.30
N LYS A 88 3.77 -21.74 -5.26
CA LYS A 88 4.89 -20.92 -5.76
C LYS A 88 4.40 -19.55 -6.21
N PHE A 89 5.13 -18.50 -5.86
CA PHE A 89 4.86 -17.13 -6.28
C PHE A 89 6.00 -16.61 -7.17
N LEU A 90 5.63 -15.80 -8.16
CA LEU A 90 6.59 -14.99 -8.91
C LEU A 90 6.41 -13.54 -8.49
N VAL A 91 7.50 -12.89 -8.08
CA VAL A 91 7.52 -11.48 -7.66
C VAL A 91 8.63 -10.78 -8.44
N GLU A 92 8.32 -9.60 -8.99
CA GLU A 92 9.27 -8.75 -9.70
C GLU A 92 10.46 -8.35 -8.80
N LYS A 93 11.65 -8.14 -9.37
CA LYS A 93 12.83 -7.64 -8.66
C LYS A 93 13.59 -6.59 -9.49
N PRO A 94 13.93 -5.41 -8.93
CA PRO A 94 13.63 -4.96 -7.55
C PRO A 94 12.15 -4.56 -7.37
N ALA A 95 11.57 -4.88 -6.21
CA ALA A 95 10.19 -4.52 -5.87
C ALA A 95 10.04 -4.12 -4.40
N TYR A 96 8.83 -3.67 -4.04
CA TYR A 96 8.47 -3.32 -2.66
C TYR A 96 8.69 -4.51 -1.72
N GLN A 97 9.54 -4.33 -0.70
CA GLN A 97 10.08 -5.44 0.10
C GLN A 97 9.00 -6.36 0.73
N PRO A 98 7.87 -5.85 1.26
CA PRO A 98 6.80 -6.69 1.78
C PRO A 98 6.23 -7.72 0.80
N LEU A 99 6.38 -7.57 -0.52
CA LEU A 99 5.86 -8.52 -1.50
C LEU A 99 6.62 -9.85 -1.52
N TYR A 100 7.88 -9.88 -1.10
CA TYR A 100 8.67 -11.11 -1.02
C TYR A 100 9.08 -11.48 0.40
N TYR A 101 9.28 -10.52 1.31
CA TYR A 101 9.54 -10.83 2.73
C TYR A 101 8.35 -11.45 3.46
N THR A 102 7.11 -11.04 3.12
CA THR A 102 5.91 -11.56 3.79
C THR A 102 5.69 -13.05 3.51
N PRO A 103 5.72 -13.53 2.24
CA PRO A 103 5.68 -14.97 1.97
C PRO A 103 6.78 -15.75 2.68
N ASP A 104 8.04 -15.30 2.57
CA ASP A 104 9.20 -16.00 3.16
C ASP A 104 9.04 -16.22 4.67
N HIS A 105 8.53 -15.21 5.40
CA HIS A 105 8.29 -15.29 6.85
C HIS A 105 7.07 -16.15 7.23
N LEU A 106 6.11 -16.33 6.33
CA LEU A 106 4.94 -17.16 6.57
C LEU A 106 5.22 -18.64 6.32
N GLU A 107 6.19 -18.97 5.44
CA GLU A 107 6.66 -20.34 5.22
C GLU A 107 7.64 -20.82 6.31
N SER A 108 8.34 -19.90 6.99
CA SER A 108 9.33 -20.22 8.01
C SER A 108 8.74 -20.55 9.40
N LYS A 109 7.43 -20.74 9.51
CA LYS A 109 6.70 -21.05 10.76
C LYS A 109 5.87 -22.30 10.61
#